data_AF-A0A3D2Z9Q7-F1
#
_entry.id   AF-A0A3D2Z9Q7-F1
#
_cell.length_a   1.000
_cell.length_b   1.000
_cell.length_c   1.000
_cell.angle_alpha   90.00
_cell.angle_beta   90.00
_cell.angle_gamma   90.00
#
_symmetry.space_group_name_H-M   'P 1'
#
loop_
_entity.id
_entity.type
_entity.pdbx_description
1 polymer ?
#
loop_
_entity_poly.entity_id
_entity_poly.type
_entity_poly.pdbx_seq_one_letter_code
_entity_poly.pdbx_strand_id
1 'polypeptide(L)'
;MPGSQFDLLTSKESQSQWRALMKELANLPPTLIHGDVHEDQFFVRSRSELEITGLIDWGTAAIGNPVFDFNFGEWGVDIWRYRTHFRRFRQVMWGEYLAARNINLSTVEGLHVFYTLQELYCAATRGRASPVYGSREEEKEAVLHRLLDVSM
;
A
#
# COMPACT_ATOMS: atom_id res chain seq x y z
N MET A 1 32.35 -0.05 -17.67
CA MET A 1 30.91 0.14 -17.92
C MET A 1 30.15 -0.71 -16.92
N PRO A 2 29.76 -0.18 -15.75
CA PRO A 2 28.94 -0.95 -14.83
C PRO A 2 27.53 -1.04 -15.43
N GLY A 3 27.06 -2.25 -15.71
CA GLY A 3 25.66 -2.50 -16.06
C GLY A 3 24.78 -1.83 -15.01
N SER A 4 23.94 -0.90 -15.46
CA SER A 4 23.23 0.00 -14.59
C SER A 4 22.30 -0.78 -13.66
N GLN A 5 22.18 -0.35 -12.40
CA GLN A 5 21.24 -0.92 -11.40
C GLN A 5 19.78 -1.08 -11.91
N PHE A 6 19.43 -0.48 -13.04
CA PHE A 6 18.15 -0.67 -13.74
C PHE A 6 17.92 -2.09 -14.31
N ASP A 7 18.98 -2.81 -14.70
CA ASP A 7 18.82 -4.17 -15.27
C ASP A 7 18.42 -5.20 -14.20
N LEU A 8 18.78 -4.96 -12.94
CA LEU A 8 18.43 -5.83 -11.81
C LEU A 8 16.95 -5.70 -11.39
N LEU A 9 16.37 -4.51 -11.54
CA LEU A 9 14.96 -4.24 -11.25
C LEU A 9 14.02 -4.68 -12.37
N THR A 10 14.54 -4.99 -13.56
CA THR A 10 13.73 -5.34 -14.73
C THR A 10 13.97 -6.77 -15.22
N SER A 11 14.81 -7.55 -14.54
CA SER A 11 15.02 -8.95 -14.87
C SER A 11 13.71 -9.75 -14.83
N LYS A 12 13.57 -10.76 -15.68
CA LYS A 12 12.39 -11.66 -15.68
C LYS A 12 12.17 -12.33 -14.33
N GLU A 13 13.24 -12.58 -13.59
CA GLU A 13 13.20 -13.17 -12.26
C GLU A 13 12.61 -12.18 -11.24
N SER A 14 13.11 -10.95 -11.20
CA SER A 14 12.59 -9.87 -10.35
C SER A 14 11.11 -9.60 -10.64
N GLN A 15 10.73 -9.55 -11.92
CA GLN A 15 9.32 -9.39 -12.32
C GLN A 15 8.44 -10.55 -11.85
N SER A 16 8.94 -11.78 -11.95
CA SER A 16 8.20 -12.98 -11.52
C SER A 16 7.99 -12.99 -10.00
N GLN A 17 9.02 -12.60 -9.24
CA GLN A 17 8.93 -12.43 -7.79
C GLN A 17 7.91 -11.35 -7.43
N TRP A 18 7.97 -10.17 -8.05
CA TRP A 18 7.01 -9.10 -7.78
C TRP A 18 5.57 -9.52 -8.09
N ARG A 19 5.33 -10.24 -9.19
CA ARG A 19 4.00 -10.77 -9.51
C ARG A 19 3.51 -11.78 -8.48
N ALA A 20 4.38 -12.66 -7.97
CA ALA A 20 4.02 -13.57 -6.91
C ALA A 20 3.57 -12.80 -5.64
N LEU A 21 4.31 -11.75 -5.27
CA LEU A 21 3.94 -10.88 -4.16
C LEU A 21 2.59 -10.18 -4.38
N MET A 22 2.36 -9.61 -5.58
CA MET A 22 1.10 -8.93 -5.88
C MET A 22 -0.08 -9.90 -5.86
N LYS A 23 0.10 -11.14 -6.33
CA LYS A 23 -0.93 -12.19 -6.25
C LYS A 23 -1.27 -12.55 -4.81
N GLU A 24 -0.28 -12.67 -3.94
CA GLU A 24 -0.52 -12.93 -2.51
C GLU A 24 -1.34 -11.82 -1.87
N LEU A 25 -0.98 -10.55 -2.12
CA LEU A 25 -1.72 -9.41 -1.61
C LEU A 25 -3.14 -9.29 -2.19
N ALA A 26 -3.31 -9.59 -3.49
CA ALA A 26 -4.60 -9.55 -4.16
C ALA A 26 -5.57 -10.65 -3.66
N ASN A 27 -5.02 -11.79 -3.22
CA ASN A 27 -5.81 -12.92 -2.71
C ASN A 27 -6.18 -12.79 -1.23
N LEU A 28 -5.80 -11.70 -0.56
CA LEU A 28 -6.22 -11.47 0.81
C LEU A 28 -7.74 -11.37 0.90
N PRO A 29 -8.38 -12.00 1.91
CA PRO A 29 -9.81 -11.88 2.10
C PRO A 29 -10.20 -10.40 2.26
N PRO A 30 -11.26 -9.94 1.58
CA PRO A 30 -11.80 -8.61 1.79
C PRO A 30 -12.17 -8.39 3.26
N THR A 31 -11.84 -7.23 3.80
CA THR A 31 -12.14 -6.82 5.17
C THR A 31 -12.81 -5.45 5.17
N LEU A 32 -13.42 -5.07 6.30
CA LEU A 32 -13.69 -3.66 6.55
C LEU A 32 -12.35 -2.90 6.60
N ILE A 33 -12.21 -1.93 5.71
CA ILE A 33 -11.13 -0.95 5.66
C ILE A 33 -11.67 0.41 6.14
N HIS A 34 -10.80 1.20 6.76
CA HIS A 34 -11.14 2.57 7.15
C HIS A 34 -11.28 3.48 5.93
N GLY A 35 -10.38 3.32 4.95
CA GLY A 35 -10.38 4.09 3.70
C GLY A 35 -9.68 5.45 3.80
N ASP A 36 -9.46 5.96 5.01
CA ASP A 36 -8.77 7.25 5.25
C ASP A 36 -7.93 7.26 6.54
N VAL A 37 -6.89 6.43 6.60
CA VAL A 37 -6.04 6.31 7.80
C VAL A 37 -4.96 7.38 7.85
N HIS A 38 -5.09 8.34 8.79
CA HIS A 38 -4.06 9.34 9.11
C HIS A 38 -4.14 9.81 10.57
N GLU A 39 -3.12 10.56 11.01
CA GLU A 39 -2.89 10.95 12.41
C GLU A 39 -4.08 11.66 13.08
N ASP A 40 -4.87 12.43 12.34
CA ASP A 40 -6.01 13.18 12.88
C ASP A 40 -7.21 12.27 13.18
N GLN A 41 -7.20 11.02 12.73
CA GLN A 41 -8.28 10.05 12.93
C GLN A 41 -8.10 9.16 14.16
N PHE A 42 -7.01 9.34 14.90
CA PHE A 42 -6.69 8.54 16.08
C PHE A 42 -6.82 9.34 17.37
N PHE A 43 -7.55 8.78 18.34
CA PHE A 43 -7.38 9.19 19.73
C PHE A 43 -6.22 8.43 20.35
N VAL A 44 -5.34 9.16 21.03
CA VAL A 44 -4.27 8.59 21.83
C VAL A 44 -4.48 8.90 23.31
N ARG A 45 -4.13 7.95 24.18
CA ARG A 45 -4.28 8.09 25.64
C ARG A 45 -3.64 9.38 26.16
N SER A 46 -2.42 9.68 25.72
CA SER A 46 -1.75 10.96 25.96
C SER A 46 -0.63 11.19 24.94
N ARG A 47 -0.02 12.39 24.94
CA ARG A 47 1.16 12.65 24.09
C ARG A 47 2.40 11.84 24.49
N SER A 48 2.51 11.44 25.76
CA SER A 48 3.60 10.61 26.26
C SER A 48 3.32 9.11 26.12
N GLU A 49 2.05 8.72 26.12
CA GLU A 49 1.58 7.35 25.98
C GLU A 49 0.77 7.25 24.68
N LEU A 50 1.47 6.98 23.57
CA LEU A 50 0.91 6.89 22.20
C LEU A 50 0.06 5.64 21.96
N GLU A 51 -0.63 5.14 22.98
CA GLU A 51 -1.60 4.06 22.86
C GLU A 51 -2.87 4.58 22.17
N ILE A 52 -3.24 3.96 21.05
CA ILE A 52 -4.47 4.30 20.32
C ILE A 52 -5.68 3.80 21.10
N THR A 53 -6.57 4.70 21.50
CA THR A 53 -7.78 4.39 22.28
C THR A 53 -9.07 4.50 21.47
N GLY A 54 -9.01 5.03 20.25
CA GLY A 54 -10.18 5.15 19.39
C GLY A 54 -9.82 5.58 17.97
N LEU A 55 -10.69 5.22 17.03
CA LEU A 55 -10.66 5.64 15.63
C LEU A 55 -11.97 6.36 15.30
N ILE A 56 -11.88 7.48 14.59
CA ILE A 56 -13.02 8.29 14.16
C ILE A 56 -13.05 8.44 12.64
N ASP A 57 -14.11 9.07 12.13
CA ASP A 57 -14.25 9.43 10.71
C ASP A 57 -14.32 8.24 9.73
N TRP A 58 -15.26 7.34 9.99
CA TRP A 58 -15.54 6.16 9.16
C TRP A 58 -16.29 6.48 7.85
N GLY A 59 -16.31 7.73 7.39
CA GLY A 59 -17.11 8.16 6.23
C GLY A 59 -16.68 7.52 4.90
N THR A 60 -15.43 7.07 4.82
CA THR A 60 -14.82 6.42 3.64
C THR A 60 -14.73 4.90 3.78
N ALA A 61 -15.26 4.33 4.87
CA ALA A 61 -15.12 2.92 5.17
C ALA A 61 -15.84 2.04 4.15
N ALA A 62 -15.20 0.93 3.79
CA ALA A 62 -15.70 0.00 2.79
C ALA A 62 -15.27 -1.44 3.09
N ILE A 63 -15.89 -2.41 2.40
CA ILE A 63 -15.33 -3.76 2.31
C ILE A 63 -14.36 -3.77 1.14
N GLY A 64 -13.07 -4.05 1.40
CA GLY A 64 -12.02 -3.97 0.39
C GLY A 64 -10.74 -4.69 0.80
N ASN A 65 -9.70 -4.54 -0.02
CA ASN A 65 -8.39 -5.14 0.24
C ASN A 65 -7.70 -4.43 1.42
N PRO A 66 -7.24 -5.15 2.46
CA PRO A 66 -6.62 -4.54 3.63
C PRO A 66 -5.38 -3.70 3.34
N VAL A 67 -4.71 -3.91 2.21
CA VAL A 67 -3.52 -3.12 1.84
C VAL A 67 -3.83 -1.63 1.75
N PHE A 68 -5.09 -1.25 1.45
CA PHE A 68 -5.49 0.14 1.19
C PHE A 68 -5.42 1.07 2.40
N ASP A 69 -5.47 0.54 3.62
CA ASP A 69 -5.29 1.33 4.85
C ASP A 69 -3.82 1.66 5.17
N PHE A 70 -2.87 1.20 4.34
CA PHE A 70 -1.42 1.41 4.53
C PHE A 70 -0.78 2.37 3.50
N ASN A 71 -1.60 3.20 2.85
CA ASN A 71 -1.18 4.08 1.78
C ASN A 71 -0.22 5.19 2.25
N PHE A 72 -0.33 5.63 3.51
CA PHE A 72 0.38 6.81 4.06
C PHE A 72 0.21 8.08 3.22
N GLY A 73 -0.71 8.07 2.24
CA GLY A 73 -0.85 9.08 1.21
C GLY A 73 -2.30 9.41 0.97
N GLU A 74 -2.71 10.57 1.49
CA GLU A 74 -3.43 11.66 0.80
C GLU A 74 -3.59 12.88 1.73
N TRP A 75 -3.71 12.65 3.05
CA TRP A 75 -3.96 13.69 4.05
C TRP A 75 -2.96 13.75 5.21
N GLY A 76 -2.10 12.75 5.39
CA GLY A 76 -1.01 12.76 6.37
C GLY A 76 0.18 13.60 5.92
N VAL A 77 0.00 14.90 5.70
CA VAL A 77 1.03 15.80 5.14
C VAL A 77 2.35 15.72 5.93
N ASP A 78 2.28 15.50 7.24
CA ASP A 78 3.47 15.39 8.08
C ASP A 78 4.14 14.01 8.04
N ILE A 79 3.40 12.92 7.78
CA ILE A 79 4.01 11.59 7.64
C ILE A 79 4.96 11.54 6.43
N TRP A 80 4.68 12.31 5.38
CA TRP A 80 5.52 12.40 4.18
C TRP A 80 6.93 12.93 4.45
N ARG A 81 7.14 13.71 5.52
CA ARG A 81 8.48 14.11 5.96
C ARG A 81 9.36 12.91 6.33
N TYR A 82 8.72 11.79 6.68
CA TYR A 82 9.35 10.53 7.04
C TYR A 82 9.32 9.49 5.92
N ARG A 83 9.14 9.89 4.65
CA ARG A 83 9.15 9.01 3.47
C ARG A 83 10.30 8.00 3.46
N THR A 84 11.50 8.41 3.87
CA THR A 84 12.69 7.53 3.95
C THR A 84 12.51 6.35 4.92
N HIS A 85 11.55 6.44 5.84
CA HIS A 85 11.21 5.41 6.83
C HIS A 85 9.96 4.60 6.43
N PHE A 86 9.29 4.89 5.31
CA PHE A 86 8.04 4.21 4.93
C PHE A 86 8.20 2.70 4.79
N ARG A 87 9.35 2.22 4.31
CA ARG A 87 9.65 0.78 4.31
C ARG A 87 9.52 0.20 5.71
N ARG A 88 10.14 0.84 6.70
CA ARG A 88 10.11 0.38 8.09
C ARG A 88 8.72 0.49 8.69
N PHE A 89 8.01 1.60 8.48
CA PHE A 89 6.66 1.79 8.98
C PHE A 89 5.70 0.75 8.42
N ARG A 90 5.69 0.54 7.10
CA ARG A 90 4.89 -0.52 6.47
C ARG A 90 5.27 -1.90 7.01
N GLN A 91 6.56 -2.23 7.12
CA GLN A 91 6.99 -3.52 7.67
C GLN A 91 6.46 -3.77 9.09
N VAL A 92 6.54 -2.77 9.99
CA VAL A 92 6.06 -2.92 11.37
C VAL A 92 4.54 -3.01 11.39
N MET A 93 3.83 -2.02 10.84
CA MET A 93 2.37 -1.98 10.92
C MET A 93 1.73 -3.17 10.20
N TRP A 94 2.27 -3.57 9.06
CA TRP A 94 1.78 -4.73 8.31
C TRP A 94 2.06 -6.04 9.03
N GLY A 95 3.25 -6.19 9.61
CA GLY A 95 3.59 -7.35 10.42
C GLY A 95 2.61 -7.54 11.59
N GLU A 96 2.31 -6.46 12.31
CA GLU A 96 1.32 -6.47 13.40
C GLU A 96 -0.10 -6.80 12.91
N TYR A 97 -0.51 -6.24 11.75
CA TYR A 97 -1.79 -6.57 11.14
C TYR A 97 -1.90 -8.05 10.77
N LEU A 98 -0.88 -8.60 10.10
CA LEU A 98 -0.83 -10.00 9.69
C LEU A 98 -0.88 -10.92 10.92
N ALA A 99 -0.12 -10.60 11.97
CA ALA A 99 -0.12 -11.35 13.22
C ALA A 99 -1.50 -11.32 13.90
N ALA A 100 -2.11 -10.15 14.03
CA ALA A 100 -3.44 -9.99 14.63
C ALA A 100 -4.54 -10.72 13.85
N ARG A 101 -4.36 -10.92 12.54
CA ARG A 101 -5.30 -11.62 11.66
C ARG A 101 -4.93 -13.09 11.39
N ASN A 102 -3.84 -13.59 11.95
CA ASN A 102 -3.29 -14.92 11.68
C ASN A 102 -3.12 -15.20 10.17
N ILE A 103 -2.65 -14.20 9.43
CA ILE A 103 -2.38 -14.29 7.98
C ILE A 103 -0.89 -14.55 7.78
N ASN A 104 -0.58 -15.59 7.00
CA ASN A 104 0.79 -15.92 6.62
C ASN A 104 1.02 -15.57 5.15
N LEU A 105 1.90 -14.61 4.90
CA LEU A 105 2.40 -14.27 3.56
C LEU A 105 3.83 -14.77 3.38
N SER A 106 4.29 -14.90 2.14
CA SER A 106 5.67 -15.30 1.87
C SER A 106 6.71 -14.28 2.38
N THR A 107 6.30 -13.02 2.49
CA THR A 107 7.15 -11.92 2.98
C THR A 107 6.30 -10.73 3.42
N VAL A 108 6.78 -10.01 4.43
CA VAL A 108 6.17 -8.75 4.91
C VAL A 108 6.54 -7.57 4.01
N GLU A 109 7.57 -7.70 3.18
CA GLU A 109 8.06 -6.67 2.26
C GLU A 109 7.09 -6.41 1.10
N GLY A 110 6.20 -7.36 0.78
CA GLY A 110 5.28 -7.26 -0.35
C GLY A 110 4.47 -5.96 -0.37
N LEU A 111 4.03 -5.48 0.80
CA LEU A 111 3.27 -4.24 0.93
C LEU A 111 4.09 -3.02 0.48
N HIS A 112 5.37 -2.94 0.83
CA HIS A 112 6.21 -1.81 0.42
C HIS A 112 6.52 -1.86 -1.08
N VAL A 113 6.70 -3.06 -1.65
CA VAL A 113 6.85 -3.25 -3.09
C VAL A 113 5.60 -2.80 -3.83
N PHE A 114 4.40 -3.19 -3.36
CA PHE A 114 3.12 -2.75 -3.94
C PHE A 114 3.04 -1.22 -4.04
N TYR A 115 3.26 -0.52 -2.94
CA TYR A 115 3.18 0.95 -2.92
C TYR A 115 4.28 1.61 -3.75
N THR A 116 5.46 1.02 -3.83
CA THR A 116 6.53 1.52 -4.72
C THR A 116 6.11 1.40 -6.19
N LEU A 117 5.52 0.27 -6.59
CA LEU A 117 5.02 0.05 -7.95
C LEU A 117 3.84 0.97 -8.27
N GLN A 118 2.93 1.17 -7.32
CA GLN A 118 1.83 2.13 -7.45
C GLN A 118 2.34 3.55 -7.67
N GLU A 119 3.27 4.03 -6.83
CA GLU A 119 3.87 5.36 -6.97
C GLU A 119 4.58 5.53 -8.33
N LEU A 120 5.33 4.51 -8.78
CA LEU A 120 5.97 4.49 -10.10
C LEU A 120 4.94 4.56 -11.22
N TYR A 121 3.86 3.79 -11.12
CA TYR A 121 2.78 3.79 -12.09
C TYR A 121 2.08 5.17 -12.16
N CYS A 122 1.73 5.75 -11.02
CA CYS A 122 1.16 7.10 -10.95
C CYS A 122 2.12 8.14 -11.55
N ALA A 123 3.42 8.07 -11.24
CA ALA A 123 4.42 8.95 -11.81
C ALA A 123 4.56 8.80 -13.34
N ALA A 124 4.55 7.57 -13.86
CA ALA A 124 4.66 7.27 -15.28
C ALA A 124 3.40 7.68 -16.08
N THR A 125 2.25 7.79 -15.42
CA THR A 125 0.97 8.12 -16.04
C THR A 125 0.55 9.59 -15.90
N ARG A 126 1.26 10.37 -15.07
CA ARG A 126 1.07 11.82 -14.95
C ARG A 126 1.27 12.50 -16.31
N GLY A 127 0.20 13.10 -16.84
CA GLY A 127 0.15 13.77 -18.15
C GLY A 127 -0.77 13.12 -19.19
N ARG A 128 -1.33 11.93 -18.91
CA ARG A 128 -2.43 11.36 -19.69
C ARG A 128 -3.75 11.64 -18.97
N ALA A 129 -4.80 12.01 -19.71
CA ALA A 129 -6.14 12.06 -19.15
C ALA A 129 -6.50 10.65 -18.67
N SER A 130 -6.46 10.44 -17.36
CA SER A 130 -7.01 9.22 -16.78
C SER A 130 -8.53 9.37 -16.81
N PRO A 131 -9.29 8.45 -17.44
CA PRO A 131 -10.74 8.41 -17.30
C PRO A 131 -11.16 8.04 -15.86
N VAL A 132 -10.20 7.74 -14.99
CA VAL A 132 -10.36 7.35 -13.60
C VAL A 132 -10.35 8.60 -12.70
N TYR A 133 -11.34 9.47 -12.89
CA TYR A 133 -11.88 10.26 -11.78
C TYR A 133 -13.21 9.58 -11.37
N GLY A 134 -13.08 8.31 -10.97
CA GLY A 134 -14.08 7.51 -10.26
C GLY A 134 -13.56 7.24 -8.84
N SER A 135 -14.37 6.67 -7.95
CA SER A 135 -13.99 6.50 -6.54
C SER A 135 -12.64 5.78 -6.41
N ARG A 136 -11.72 6.30 -5.58
CA ARG A 136 -10.29 5.93 -5.52
C ARG A 136 -10.00 4.44 -5.28
N GLU A 137 -10.97 3.70 -4.75
CA GLU A 137 -10.90 2.26 -4.60
C GLU A 137 -10.86 1.53 -5.96
N GLU A 138 -11.59 2.05 -6.95
CA GLU A 138 -11.54 1.55 -8.34
C GLU A 138 -10.17 1.80 -8.98
N GLU A 139 -9.46 2.87 -8.60
CA GLU A 139 -8.10 3.15 -9.09
C GLU A 139 -7.08 2.16 -8.53
N LYS A 140 -7.13 1.88 -7.23
CA LYS A 140 -6.18 0.96 -6.59
C LYS A 140 -6.43 -0.49 -7.04
N GLU A 141 -7.68 -0.91 -7.15
CA GLU A 141 -8.05 -2.20 -7.74
C GLU A 141 -7.65 -2.27 -9.21
N ALA A 142 -7.86 -1.21 -10.00
CA ALA A 142 -7.42 -1.18 -11.40
C ALA A 142 -5.89 -1.24 -11.54
N VAL A 143 -5.12 -0.63 -10.62
CA VAL A 143 -3.66 -0.76 -10.58
C VAL A 143 -3.26 -2.19 -10.24
N LEU A 144 -3.88 -2.78 -9.22
CA LEU A 144 -3.60 -4.16 -8.82
C LEU A 144 -3.91 -5.14 -9.97
N HIS A 145 -5.09 -5.02 -10.59
CA HIS A 145 -5.47 -5.78 -11.78
C HIS A 145 -4.52 -5.55 -12.95
N ARG A 146 -4.13 -4.31 -13.26
CA ARG A 146 -3.16 -4.02 -14.34
C ARG A 146 -1.78 -4.59 -14.07
N LEU A 147 -1.28 -4.51 -12.83
CA LEU A 147 -0.02 -5.14 -12.42
C LEU A 147 -0.07 -6.66 -12.59
N LEU A 148 -1.25 -7.26 -12.45
CA LEU A 148 -1.50 -8.67 -12.70
C LEU A 148 -1.70 -8.99 -14.19
N ASP A 149 -2.27 -8.08 -14.98
CA ASP A 149 -2.68 -8.23 -16.39
C ASP A 149 -1.63 -7.82 -17.43
N VAL A 150 -0.44 -7.30 -17.06
CA VAL A 150 0.65 -7.07 -18.03
C VAL A 150 1.25 -8.41 -18.50
N SER A 151 0.46 -9.20 -19.21
CA SER A 151 0.82 -10.42 -19.92
C SER A 151 -0.22 -10.66 -21.01
N MET A 152 -0.19 -9.79 -22.01
CA MET A 152 -0.38 -10.14 -23.43
C MET A 152 0.60 -9.32 -24.26
#